data_AF-A0A966Y5B1-F1
#
_entry.id   AF-A0A966Y5B1-F1
#
_cell.length_a   1.000
_cell.length_b   1.000
_cell.length_c   1.000
_cell.angle_alpha   90.00
_cell.angle_beta   90.00
_cell.angle_gamma   90.00
#
_symmetry.space_group_name_H-M   'P 1'
#
loop_
_entity.id
_entity.type
_entity.pdbx_description
1 polymer ?
#
loop_
_entity_poly.entity_id
_entity_poly.type
_entity_poly.pdbx_seq_one_letter_code
_entity_poly.pdbx_strand_id
1 'polypeptide(L)'
;MNSFVLVANLAAVGLAGYALWSIRHEINERATTYYAWMVTPALAVVVAAMLLIVSPGKRYELWVAAVVIGLLLGAIAGSLMKINQDVGLQLLRVPRTWDGAGAAALLLLLTLARLVTSNLMDRPSGKFGVLGAAAAFLAAYLAARYVIARIFKIPRSIHLDMIKGHNPGRTLVP
;
A
#
# COMPACT_ATOMS: atom_id res chain seq x y z
N MET A 1 19.77 6.12 23.78
CA MET A 1 19.02 6.03 22.51
C MET A 1 19.76 5.07 21.56
N ASN A 2 19.16 3.95 21.14
CA ASN A 2 19.84 2.99 20.26
C ASN A 2 19.87 3.53 18.82
N SER A 3 21.06 3.86 18.29
CA SER A 3 21.25 4.36 16.92
C SER A 3 20.57 3.47 15.87
N PHE A 4 20.52 2.15 16.12
CA PHE A 4 19.82 1.18 15.29
C PHE A 4 18.30 1.43 15.17
N VAL A 5 17.63 1.76 16.28
CA VAL A 5 16.17 2.00 16.30
C VAL A 5 15.81 3.28 15.55
N LEU A 6 16.64 4.31 15.68
CA LEU A 6 16.47 5.55 14.93
C LEU A 6 16.59 5.32 13.42
N VAL A 7 17.65 4.64 12.99
CA VAL A 7 17.90 4.31 11.58
C VAL A 7 16.75 3.47 11.00
N ALA A 8 16.28 2.46 11.73
CA ALA A 8 15.15 1.62 11.30
C ALA A 8 13.85 2.42 11.12
N ASN A 9 13.55 3.36 12.02
CA ASN A 9 12.38 4.22 11.90
C ASN A 9 12.50 5.20 10.72
N LEU A 10 13.68 5.80 10.51
CA LEU A 10 13.92 6.68 9.36
C LEU A 10 13.80 5.93 8.04
N ALA A 11 14.32 4.70 7.97
CA ALA A 11 14.15 3.84 6.81
C ALA A 11 12.67 3.51 6.56
N ALA A 12 11.90 3.18 7.61
CA ALA A 12 10.46 2.93 7.49
C ALA A 12 9.69 4.15 6.98
N VAL A 13 10.01 5.36 7.46
CA VAL A 13 9.42 6.62 6.96
C VAL A 13 9.79 6.85 5.49
N GLY A 14 11.06 6.64 5.10
CA GLY A 14 11.50 6.78 3.72
C GLY A 14 10.78 5.82 2.77
N LEU A 15 10.64 4.56 3.16
CA LEU A 15 9.93 3.53 2.39
C LEU A 15 8.42 3.84 2.29
N ALA A 16 7.80 4.32 3.38
CA ALA A 16 6.40 4.73 3.37
C ALA A 16 6.16 5.94 2.47
N GLY A 17 7.07 6.92 2.50
CA GLY A 17 7.04 8.07 1.59
C GLY A 17 7.20 7.65 0.14
N TYR A 18 8.09 6.69 -0.14
CA TYR A 18 8.26 6.13 -1.48
C TYR A 18 7.02 5.35 -1.96
N ALA A 19 6.33 4.63 -1.06
CA ALA A 19 5.07 3.95 -1.36
C ALA A 19 3.95 4.94 -1.71
N LEU A 20 3.84 6.04 -0.96
CA LEU A 20 2.88 7.11 -1.27
C LEU A 20 3.22 7.80 -2.59
N TRP A 21 4.51 8.01 -2.88
CA TRP A 21 4.92 8.57 -4.15
C TRP A 21 4.65 7.62 -5.32
N SER A 22 4.87 6.30 -5.13
CA SER A 22 4.67 5.32 -6.19
C SER A 22 3.21 5.22 -6.61
N ILE A 23 2.24 5.42 -5.70
CA ILE A 23 0.80 5.33 -6.02
C ILE A 23 0.24 6.54 -6.76
N ARG A 24 1.02 7.61 -6.98
CA ARG A 24 0.58 8.83 -7.70
C ARG A 24 0.01 8.57 -9.09
N HIS A 25 0.35 7.44 -9.71
CA HIS A 25 -0.19 7.05 -11.01
C HIS A 25 -1.68 6.74 -10.95
N GLU A 26 -2.19 6.21 -9.82
CA GLU A 26 -3.63 6.00 -9.60
C GLU A 26 -4.36 7.34 -9.45
N ILE A 27 -3.77 8.31 -8.73
CA ILE A 27 -4.37 9.64 -8.50
C ILE A 27 -4.50 10.43 -9.80
N ASN A 28 -3.48 10.32 -10.66
CA ASN A 28 -3.41 11.03 -11.94
C ASN A 28 -3.97 10.22 -13.12
N GLU A 29 -4.51 9.02 -12.86
CA GLU A 29 -5.04 8.09 -13.87
C GLU A 29 -4.08 7.82 -15.04
N ARG A 30 -2.78 7.81 -14.76
CA ARG A 30 -1.74 7.62 -15.77
C ARG A 30 -1.55 6.13 -16.04
N ALA A 31 -1.44 5.76 -17.32
CA ALA A 31 -1.09 4.40 -17.70
C ALA A 31 0.28 4.02 -17.11
N THR A 32 0.33 2.87 -16.46
CA THR A 32 1.52 2.33 -15.77
C THR A 32 1.74 0.88 -16.15
N THR A 33 2.84 0.28 -15.69
CA THR A 33 3.12 -1.16 -15.88
C THR A 33 2.71 -1.96 -14.65
N TYR A 34 2.50 -3.26 -14.80
CA TYR A 34 2.22 -4.17 -13.67
C TYR A 34 3.26 -4.10 -12.57
N TYR A 35 4.53 -4.02 -12.96
CA TYR A 35 5.66 -3.96 -12.04
C TYR A 35 5.66 -2.65 -11.26
N ALA A 36 5.42 -1.52 -11.93
CA ALA A 36 5.33 -0.23 -11.28
C ALA A 36 4.14 -0.15 -10.31
N TRP A 37 3.02 -0.82 -10.63
CA TRP A 37 1.87 -0.89 -9.73
C TRP A 37 2.14 -1.74 -8.47
N MET A 38 2.93 -2.82 -8.61
CA MET A 38 3.33 -3.70 -7.49
C MET A 38 4.23 -3.01 -6.45
N VAL A 39 4.91 -1.92 -6.82
CA VAL A 39 5.85 -1.23 -5.92
C VAL A 39 5.17 -0.79 -4.63
N THR A 40 3.99 -0.17 -4.71
CA THR A 40 3.28 0.34 -3.53
C THR A 40 2.95 -0.76 -2.50
N PRO A 41 2.26 -1.86 -2.86
CA PRO A 41 1.97 -2.93 -1.90
C PRO A 41 3.23 -3.63 -1.40
N ALA A 42 4.26 -3.81 -2.24
CA ALA A 42 5.52 -4.42 -1.80
C ALA A 42 6.20 -3.58 -0.70
N LEU A 43 6.30 -2.27 -0.90
CA LEU A 43 6.86 -1.35 0.09
C LEU A 43 6.02 -1.31 1.38
N ALA A 44 4.69 -1.32 1.26
CA ALA A 44 3.80 -1.35 2.42
C ALA A 44 4.04 -2.59 3.30
N VAL A 45 4.24 -3.76 2.68
CA VAL A 45 4.58 -5.00 3.39
C VAL A 45 5.93 -4.90 4.10
N VAL A 46 6.95 -4.34 3.44
CA VAL A 46 8.28 -4.14 4.05
C VAL A 46 8.19 -3.19 5.26
N VAL A 47 7.45 -2.08 5.13
CA VAL A 47 7.26 -1.13 6.24
C VAL A 47 6.52 -1.78 7.40
N ALA A 48 5.46 -2.55 7.13
CA ALA A 48 4.74 -3.27 8.17
C ALA A 48 5.66 -4.27 8.89
N ALA A 49 6.50 -5.01 8.17
CA ALA A 49 7.47 -5.93 8.73
C ALA A 49 8.51 -5.21 9.62
N MET A 50 9.01 -4.04 9.19
CA MET A 50 9.94 -3.24 10.00
C MET A 50 9.29 -2.75 11.30
N LEU A 51 8.05 -2.25 11.24
CA LEU A 51 7.32 -1.80 12.43
C LEU A 51 7.01 -2.96 13.39
N LEU A 52 6.79 -4.15 12.84
CA LEU A 52 6.62 -5.41 13.59
C LEU A 52 7.87 -5.81 14.36
N ILE A 53 9.03 -5.86 13.68
CA ILE A 53 10.31 -6.28 14.27
C ILE A 53 10.71 -5.34 15.42
N VAL A 54 10.49 -4.04 15.24
CA VAL A 54 10.84 -3.02 16.23
C VAL A 54 9.81 -2.96 17.39
N SER A 55 8.65 -3.61 17.24
CA SER A 55 7.56 -3.57 18.22
C SER A 55 6.69 -4.83 18.23
N PRO A 56 7.23 -6.00 18.61
CA PRO A 56 6.43 -7.22 18.74
C PRO A 56 5.44 -7.02 19.90
N GLY A 57 4.23 -6.58 19.57
CA GLY A 57 3.17 -6.38 20.55
C GLY A 57 2.78 -7.72 21.15
N LYS A 58 2.56 -7.78 22.47
CA LYS A 58 2.18 -9.00 23.20
C LYS A 58 0.88 -9.68 22.73
N ARG A 59 0.09 -9.08 21.84
CA ARG A 59 -1.27 -9.53 21.46
C ARG A 59 -1.31 -10.02 20.01
N TYR A 60 -0.73 -11.20 19.74
CA TYR A 60 -0.72 -11.84 18.43
C TYR A 60 -2.10 -11.87 17.74
N GLU A 61 -3.15 -12.15 18.50
CA GLU A 61 -4.55 -12.19 18.02
C GLU A 61 -4.99 -10.90 17.31
N LEU A 62 -4.55 -9.75 17.81
CA LEU A 62 -4.92 -8.44 17.25
C LEU A 62 -4.25 -8.20 15.90
N TRP A 63 -3.06 -8.77 15.68
CA TRP A 63 -2.37 -8.75 14.39
C TRP A 63 -3.04 -9.65 13.37
N VAL A 64 -3.39 -10.87 13.77
CA VAL A 64 -4.08 -11.82 12.89
C VAL A 64 -5.41 -11.24 12.46
N ALA A 65 -6.20 -10.70 13.39
CA ALA A 65 -7.45 -10.03 13.08
C ALA A 65 -7.24 -8.84 12.11
N ALA A 66 -6.26 -7.98 12.38
CA ALA A 66 -5.94 -6.85 11.51
C ALA A 66 -5.53 -7.28 10.09
N VAL A 67 -4.71 -8.32 9.96
CA VAL A 67 -4.32 -8.87 8.65
C VAL A 67 -5.53 -9.46 7.93
N VAL A 68 -6.33 -10.30 8.60
CA VAL A 68 -7.50 -10.95 7.99
C VAL A 68 -8.51 -9.90 7.51
N ILE A 69 -8.84 -8.91 8.34
CA ILE A 69 -9.78 -7.84 7.96
C ILE A 69 -9.19 -7.01 6.81
N GLY A 70 -7.89 -6.69 6.86
CA GLY A 70 -7.20 -5.98 5.78
C GLY A 70 -7.26 -6.73 4.46
N LEU A 71 -6.98 -8.03 4.47
CA LEU A 71 -7.07 -8.90 3.29
C LEU A 71 -8.50 -8.93 2.73
N LEU A 72 -9.52 -9.09 3.58
CA LEU A 72 -10.92 -9.13 3.15
C LEU A 72 -11.35 -7.81 2.50
N LEU A 73 -11.09 -6.68 3.16
CA LEU A 73 -11.43 -5.36 2.62
C LEU A 73 -10.65 -5.05 1.34
N GLY A 74 -9.36 -5.40 1.31
CA GLY A 74 -8.53 -5.24 0.12
C GLY A 74 -9.03 -6.09 -1.04
N ALA A 75 -9.45 -7.33 -0.77
CA ALA A 75 -10.02 -8.21 -1.78
C ALA A 75 -11.34 -7.65 -2.36
N ILE A 76 -12.23 -7.14 -1.50
CA ILE A 76 -13.46 -6.47 -1.93
C ILE A 76 -13.11 -5.25 -2.79
N ALA A 77 -12.21 -4.38 -2.34
CA ALA A 77 -11.79 -3.20 -3.10
C ALA A 77 -11.23 -3.57 -4.47
N GLY A 78 -10.31 -4.54 -4.54
CA GLY A 78 -9.75 -5.05 -5.79
C GLY A 78 -10.83 -5.66 -6.72
N SER A 79 -11.85 -6.30 -6.15
CA SER A 79 -12.97 -6.88 -6.91
C SER A 79 -13.94 -5.84 -7.47
N LEU A 80 -13.98 -4.64 -6.90
CA LEU A 80 -14.83 -3.54 -7.37
C LEU A 80 -14.12 -2.64 -8.39
N MET A 81 -12.79 -2.77 -8.53
CA MET A 81 -12.02 -1.99 -9.49
C MET A 81 -12.39 -2.30 -10.95
N LYS A 82 -12.50 -1.23 -11.75
CA LYS A 82 -12.59 -1.28 -13.20
C LYS A 82 -11.23 -0.93 -13.79
N ILE A 83 -10.48 -1.91 -14.29
CA ILE A 83 -9.14 -1.69 -14.86
C ILE A 83 -9.22 -1.74 -16.39
N ASN A 84 -8.47 -0.86 -17.05
CA ASN A 84 -8.23 -0.94 -18.48
C ASN A 84 -6.79 -1.42 -18.73
N GLN A 85 -6.57 -2.12 -19.83
CA GLN A 85 -5.27 -2.69 -20.15
C GLN A 85 -4.92 -2.52 -21.63
N ASP A 86 -3.63 -2.47 -21.91
CA ASP A 86 -3.05 -2.72 -23.21
C ASP A 86 -2.19 -3.99 -23.11
N VAL A 87 -2.59 -5.07 -23.79
CA VAL A 87 -1.82 -6.33 -23.80
C VAL A 87 -0.54 -6.21 -24.61
N GLY A 88 -0.56 -5.43 -25.70
CA GLY A 88 0.60 -5.26 -26.57
C GLY A 88 1.75 -4.55 -25.85
N LEU A 89 1.42 -3.53 -25.05
CA LEU A 89 2.41 -2.73 -24.32
C LEU A 89 2.54 -3.10 -22.83
N GLN A 90 1.78 -4.09 -22.35
CA GLN A 90 1.70 -4.48 -20.93
C GLN A 90 1.39 -3.28 -20.00
N LEU A 91 0.57 -2.35 -20.49
CA LEU A 91 0.16 -1.17 -19.75
C LEU A 91 -1.20 -1.41 -19.11
N LEU A 92 -1.40 -0.78 -17.96
CA LEU A 92 -2.65 -0.78 -17.22
C LEU A 92 -2.99 0.63 -16.77
N ARG A 93 -4.29 0.92 -16.73
CA ARG A 93 -4.83 2.13 -16.14
C ARG A 93 -5.77 1.74 -15.02
N VAL A 94 -5.39 2.11 -13.80
CA VAL A 94 -6.26 2.03 -12.63
C VAL A 94 -7.08 3.33 -12.57
N PRO A 95 -8.40 3.26 -12.35
CA PRO A 95 -9.24 4.44 -12.23
C PRO A 95 -8.85 5.22 -10.97
N ARG A 96 -9.16 6.52 -10.95
CA ARG A 96 -8.86 7.35 -9.79
C ARG A 96 -9.56 6.80 -8.56
N THR A 97 -8.75 6.35 -7.63
CA THR A 97 -9.22 5.71 -6.41
C THR A 97 -8.44 6.32 -5.24
N TRP A 98 -9.17 6.81 -4.25
CA TRP A 98 -8.60 7.52 -3.10
C TRP A 98 -8.21 6.56 -1.96
N ASP A 99 -8.74 5.35 -1.99
CA ASP A 99 -8.52 4.30 -0.99
C ASP A 99 -7.05 3.88 -0.90
N GLY A 100 -6.39 3.64 -2.04
CA GLY A 100 -4.98 3.23 -2.09
C GLY A 100 -4.06 4.35 -1.64
N ALA A 101 -4.28 5.57 -2.15
CA ALA A 101 -3.52 6.75 -1.74
C ALA A 101 -3.72 7.06 -0.24
N GLY A 102 -4.95 6.94 0.25
CA GLY A 102 -5.30 7.08 1.65
C GLY A 102 -4.60 6.04 2.52
N ALA A 103 -4.58 4.78 2.11
CA ALA A 103 -3.88 3.72 2.83
C ALA A 103 -2.36 3.96 2.91
N ALA A 104 -1.73 4.38 1.81
CA ALA A 104 -0.31 4.72 1.79
C ALA A 104 0.00 5.96 2.66
N ALA A 105 -0.87 6.98 2.64
CA ALA A 105 -0.72 8.18 3.46
C ALA A 105 -0.88 7.85 4.96
N LEU A 106 -1.86 7.02 5.32
CA LEU A 106 -2.04 6.53 6.69
C LEU A 106 -0.83 5.72 7.15
N LEU A 107 -0.26 4.88 6.29
CA LEU A 107 0.95 4.11 6.60
C LEU A 107 2.16 5.03 6.87
N LEU A 108 2.31 6.12 6.10
CA LEU A 108 3.29 7.16 6.38
C LEU A 108 3.04 7.85 7.73
N LEU A 109 1.80 8.23 8.03
CA LEU A 109 1.45 8.83 9.33
C LEU A 109 1.77 7.89 10.51
N LEU A 110 1.52 6.58 10.36
CA LEU A 110 1.87 5.60 11.39
C LEU A 110 3.38 5.50 11.61
N THR A 111 4.19 5.52 10.55
CA THR A 111 5.66 5.51 10.68
C THR A 111 6.19 6.79 11.32
N LEU A 112 5.62 7.95 11.01
CA LEU A 112 5.97 9.22 11.65
C LEU A 112 5.59 9.23 13.13
N ALA A 113 4.36 8.80 13.45
CA ALA A 113 3.91 8.67 14.84
C ALA A 113 4.83 7.74 15.63
N ARG A 114 5.29 6.65 15.00
CA ARG A 114 6.27 5.75 15.62
C ARG A 114 7.61 6.43 15.85
N LEU A 115 8.17 7.12 14.84
CA LEU A 115 9.44 7.84 14.97
C LEU A 115 9.40 8.84 16.13
N VAL A 116 8.33 9.64 16.22
CA VAL A 116 8.14 10.64 17.30
C VAL A 116 8.01 9.94 18.66
N THR A 117 7.14 8.95 18.78
CA THR A 117 6.89 8.31 20.09
C THR A 117 8.09 7.52 20.61
N SER A 118 8.85 6.85 19.73
CA SER A 118 9.99 6.03 20.17
C SER A 118 11.30 6.81 20.34
N ASN A 119 11.51 7.91 19.60
CA ASN A 119 12.79 8.64 19.63
C ASN A 119 12.69 10.02 20.27
N LEU A 120 11.53 10.69 20.26
CA LEU A 120 11.36 12.01 20.88
C LEU A 120 10.76 11.93 22.28
N MET A 121 9.93 10.92 22.57
CA MET A 121 9.24 10.80 23.87
C MET A 121 9.80 9.72 24.79
N ASP A 122 10.85 8.99 24.36
CA ASP A 122 11.54 7.90 25.07
C ASP A 122 10.58 6.87 25.75
N ARG A 123 9.38 6.69 25.18
CA ARG A 123 8.38 5.76 25.73
C ARG A 123 8.74 4.33 25.31
N PRO A 124 8.89 3.39 26.25
CA PRO A 124 9.21 2.01 25.92
C PRO A 124 8.11 1.40 25.03
N SER A 125 8.56 0.72 23.97
CA SER A 125 7.76 0.25 22.83
C SER A 125 6.62 -0.71 23.16
N GLY A 126 6.55 -1.22 24.39
CA GLY A 126 5.71 -2.35 24.82
C GLY A 126 4.19 -2.16 24.72
N LYS A 127 3.68 -0.95 24.44
CA LYS A 127 2.23 -0.67 24.30
C LYS A 127 1.78 -0.34 22.87
N PHE A 128 2.67 -0.32 21.89
CA PHE A 128 2.36 0.13 20.53
C PHE A 128 1.99 -0.99 19.53
N GLY A 129 1.56 -2.16 20.03
CA GLY A 129 1.07 -3.25 19.16
C GLY A 129 -0.08 -2.82 18.22
N VAL A 130 -0.83 -1.79 18.61
CA VAL A 130 -1.90 -1.19 17.78
C VAL A 130 -1.34 -0.50 16.53
N LEU A 131 -0.21 0.21 16.61
CA LEU A 131 0.38 0.89 15.44
C LEU A 131 0.89 -0.12 14.42
N GLY A 132 1.55 -1.18 14.90
CA GLY A 132 1.99 -2.25 14.03
C GLY A 132 0.81 -3.03 13.44
N ALA A 133 -0.23 -3.33 14.23
CA ALA A 133 -1.43 -3.99 13.72
C ALA A 133 -2.13 -3.13 12.66
N ALA A 134 -2.21 -1.81 12.85
CA ALA A 134 -2.72 -0.88 11.84
C ALA A 134 -1.87 -0.87 10.57
N ALA A 135 -0.54 -0.89 10.69
CA ALA A 135 0.36 -1.00 9.53
C ALA A 135 0.19 -2.33 8.79
N ALA A 136 0.03 -3.44 9.52
CA ALA A 136 -0.23 -4.77 8.96
C ALA A 136 -1.58 -4.82 8.24
N PHE A 137 -2.62 -4.21 8.81
CA PHE A 137 -3.92 -4.03 8.17
C PHE A 137 -3.80 -3.29 6.83
N LEU A 138 -3.11 -2.13 6.81
CA LEU A 138 -2.94 -1.32 5.61
C LEU A 138 -2.11 -2.04 4.54
N ALA A 139 -1.05 -2.74 4.94
CA ALA A 139 -0.24 -3.54 4.03
C ALA A 139 -1.05 -4.69 3.43
N ALA A 140 -1.80 -5.41 4.26
CA ALA A 140 -2.69 -6.49 3.83
C ALA A 140 -3.78 -5.98 2.86
N TYR A 141 -4.37 -4.82 3.17
CA TYR A 141 -5.33 -4.14 2.29
C TYR A 141 -4.75 -3.87 0.91
N LEU A 142 -3.61 -3.19 0.84
CA LEU A 142 -2.97 -2.83 -0.42
C LEU A 142 -2.53 -4.07 -1.22
N ALA A 143 -1.99 -5.08 -0.54
CA ALA A 143 -1.56 -6.33 -1.16
C ALA A 143 -2.74 -7.11 -1.75
N ALA A 144 -3.82 -7.32 -0.98
CA ALA A 144 -5.00 -8.04 -1.45
C ALA A 144 -5.70 -7.29 -2.60
N ARG A 145 -5.80 -5.96 -2.51
CA ARG A 145 -6.33 -5.09 -3.57
C ARG A 145 -5.59 -5.32 -4.88
N TYR A 146 -4.26 -5.30 -4.85
CA TYR A 146 -3.42 -5.57 -6.02
C TYR A 146 -3.60 -6.99 -6.54
N VAL A 147 -3.52 -8.01 -5.67
CA VAL A 147 -3.57 -9.42 -6.07
C VAL A 147 -4.92 -9.78 -6.70
N ILE A 148 -6.03 -9.40 -6.08
CA ILE A 148 -7.37 -9.69 -6.60
C ILE A 148 -7.59 -8.99 -7.93
N ALA A 149 -7.22 -7.72 -8.04
CA ALA A 149 -7.35 -7.01 -9.28
C ALA A 149 -6.48 -7.62 -10.39
N ARG A 150 -5.26 -8.06 -10.08
CA ARG A 150 -4.37 -8.74 -11.03
C ARG A 150 -4.89 -10.08 -11.52
N ILE A 151 -5.40 -10.92 -10.62
CA ILE A 151 -5.79 -12.28 -10.97
C ILE A 151 -7.17 -12.29 -11.62
N PHE A 152 -8.11 -11.47 -11.14
CA PHE A 152 -9.52 -11.58 -11.53
C PHE A 152 -10.03 -10.47 -12.45
N LYS A 153 -9.41 -9.28 -12.46
CA LYS A 153 -9.88 -8.13 -13.26
C LYS A 153 -9.07 -7.90 -14.52
N ILE A 154 -7.76 -7.92 -14.42
CA ILE A 154 -6.84 -7.68 -15.54
C ILE A 154 -7.17 -8.60 -16.75
N PRO A 155 -7.37 -9.93 -16.60
CA PRO A 155 -7.71 -10.79 -17.73
C PRO A 155 -9.06 -10.47 -18.40
N ARG A 156 -9.95 -9.74 -17.73
CA ARG A 156 -11.30 -9.38 -18.20
C ARG A 156 -11.40 -7.91 -18.62
N SER A 157 -10.27 -7.20 -18.68
CA SER A 157 -10.25 -5.77 -18.93
C SER A 157 -10.37 -5.43 -20.43
N ILE A 158 -10.89 -4.25 -20.71
CA ILE A 158 -11.03 -3.74 -22.07
C ILE A 158 -9.65 -3.37 -22.60
N HIS A 159 -9.36 -3.81 -23.81
CA HIS A 159 -8.11 -3.55 -24.51
C HIS A 159 -8.17 -2.17 -25.14
N LEU A 160 -7.23 -1.30 -24.78
CA LEU A 160 -7.15 0.07 -25.27
C LEU A 160 -5.71 0.39 -25.63
N ASP A 161 -5.51 1.15 -26.69
CA ASP A 161 -4.20 1.68 -27.03
C ASP A 161 -3.78 2.69 -25.96
N MET A 162 -2.70 2.38 -25.24
CA MET A 162 -2.20 3.21 -24.15
C MET A 162 -0.80 3.74 -24.40
N ILE A 163 -0.55 4.96 -23.94
CA ILE A 163 0.80 5.54 -23.89
C ILE A 163 1.21 5.68 -22.43
N LYS A 164 2.36 5.11 -22.08
CA LYS A 164 2.91 5.16 -20.71
C LYS A 164 2.97 6.60 -20.20
N GLY A 165 2.50 6.80 -18.97
CA GLY A 165 2.54 8.10 -18.30
C GLY A 165 1.48 9.11 -18.75
N HIS A 166 0.66 8.78 -19.75
CA HIS A 166 -0.45 9.61 -20.21
C HIS A 166 -1.78 9.09 -19.66
N ASN A 167 -2.75 9.99 -19.49
CA ASN A 167 -4.14 9.62 -19.28
C ASN A 167 -4.78 9.49 -20.67
N PRO A 168 -5.19 8.29 -21.13
CA PRO A 168 -5.74 8.07 -22.47
C PRO A 168 -7.19 8.59 -22.57
N GLY A 169 -7.45 9.79 -22.04
CA GLY A 169 -8.77 10.34 -21.76
C GLY A 169 -9.82 9.92 -22.77
N ARG A 170 -10.91 9.35 -22.24
CA ARG A 170 -12.16 9.05 -22.97
C ARG A 170 -12.23 7.78 -23.83
N THR A 171 -11.48 6.74 -23.49
CA THR A 171 -11.69 5.40 -24.08
C THR A 171 -12.45 4.45 -23.13
N LEU A 172 -13.62 4.85 -22.65
CA LEU A 172 -14.57 3.93 -22.02
C LEU A 172 -15.98 4.18 -22.53
N VAL A 173 -16.57 3.12 -23.09
CA VAL A 173 -18.01 2.87 -23.08
C VAL A 173 -18.48 2.91 -21.60
N PRO A 174 -19.61 3.57 -21.30
CA PRO A 174 -20.11 3.80 -19.94
C PRO A 174 -20.22 2.53 -19.06
#